data_AF-A0A847PF31-F1
#
_entry.id   AF-A0A847PF31-F1
#
_cell.length_a   1.000
_cell.length_b   1.000
_cell.length_c   1.000
_cell.angle_alpha   90.00
_cell.angle_beta   90.00
_cell.angle_gamma   90.00
#
_symmetry.space_group_name_H-M   'P 1'
#
loop_
_entity.id
_entity.type
_entity.pdbx_description
1 polymer ?
#
loop_
_entity_poly.entity_id
_entity_poly.type
_entity_poly.pdbx_seq_one_letter_code
_entity_poly.pdbx_strand_id
1 'polypeptide(L)'
;MCDTIVTLGSATEGGITLFGKNSDREPDETQNIKIIPAEKYSAGAEVKCTYITIPQADQTARVFLCQPFWMFGAEMGANEYGVAIGNEAIFTKEKPAQTGLTGMDLVRLGLERSRSAREALDTIIK
;
A
#
# COMPACT_ATOMS: atom_id res chain seq x y z
N MET A 1 4.72 -17.87 -2.35
CA MET A 1 5.24 -17.44 -1.04
C MET A 1 5.82 -16.06 -1.24
N CYS A 2 5.15 -15.04 -0.70
CA CYS A 2 5.72 -13.70 -0.57
C CYS A 2 6.85 -13.74 0.45
N ASP A 3 7.85 -12.90 0.24
CA ASP A 3 8.92 -12.66 1.21
C ASP A 3 9.12 -11.16 1.35
N THR A 4 9.26 -10.69 2.59
CA THR A 4 9.56 -9.29 2.91
C THR A 4 10.87 -9.20 3.69
N ILE A 5 11.75 -8.29 3.30
CA ILE A 5 12.98 -7.98 4.04
C ILE A 5 13.10 -6.49 4.30
N VAL A 6 13.53 -6.16 5.51
CA VAL A 6 13.87 -4.79 5.91
C VAL A 6 15.26 -4.79 6.54
N THR A 7 16.10 -3.86 6.09
CA THR A 7 17.38 -3.56 6.75
C THR A 7 17.36 -2.11 7.16
N LEU A 8 17.40 -1.87 8.47
CA LEU A 8 17.40 -0.51 9.02
C LEU A 8 18.71 0.20 8.68
N GLY A 9 18.67 1.53 8.56
CA GLY A 9 19.84 2.34 8.22
C GLY A 9 21.07 2.04 9.08
N SER A 10 20.88 1.76 10.37
CA SER A 10 21.96 1.38 11.31
C SER A 10 22.69 0.08 10.96
N ALA A 11 22.11 -0.75 10.10
CA ALA A 11 22.65 -2.03 9.65
C ALA A 11 23.05 -2.00 8.15
N THR A 12 23.05 -0.82 7.52
CA THR A 12 23.47 -0.65 6.12
C THR A 12 24.69 0.25 6.03
N GLU A 13 25.58 -0.01 5.06
CA GLU A 13 26.78 0.81 4.82
C GLU A 13 26.42 2.28 4.52
N GLY A 14 25.33 2.51 3.79
CA GLY A 14 24.87 3.84 3.39
C GLY A 14 24.02 4.59 4.43
N GLY A 15 23.74 4.00 5.59
CA GLY A 15 22.87 4.63 6.60
C GLY A 15 21.40 4.78 6.18
N ILE A 16 20.96 4.10 5.12
CA ILE A 16 19.60 4.19 4.57
C ILE A 16 18.80 2.93 4.87
N THR A 17 17.50 3.08 5.17
CA THR A 17 16.64 1.91 5.33
C THR A 17 16.33 1.30 3.96
N LEU A 18 16.56 -0.01 3.82
CA LEU A 18 16.25 -0.78 2.63
C LEU A 18 15.00 -1.62 2.87
N PHE A 19 14.11 -1.63 1.88
CA PHE A 19 12.89 -2.44 1.85
C PHE A 19 12.88 -3.30 0.59
N GLY A 20 12.66 -4.59 0.75
CA GLY A 20 12.50 -5.54 -0.36
C GLY A 20 11.26 -6.39 -0.15
N LYS A 21 10.51 -6.63 -1.24
CA LYS A 21 9.34 -7.51 -1.25
C LYS A 21 9.30 -8.30 -2.55
N ASN A 22 9.21 -9.62 -2.43
CA ASN A 22 8.87 -10.50 -3.55
C ASN A 22 7.36 -10.76 -3.52
N SER A 23 6.70 -10.54 -4.65
CA SER A 23 5.27 -10.76 -4.81
C SER A 23 5.02 -12.16 -5.37
N ASP A 24 4.11 -12.91 -4.76
CA ASP A 24 3.79 -14.31 -5.14
C ASP A 24 2.49 -14.44 -5.92
N ARG A 25 2.20 -13.43 -6.74
CA ARG A 25 0.99 -13.39 -7.56
C ARG A 25 1.05 -14.40 -8.69
N GLU A 26 -0.13 -14.70 -9.22
CA GLU A 26 -0.29 -15.60 -10.35
C GLU A 26 0.62 -15.18 -11.52
N PRO A 27 1.26 -16.12 -12.23
CA PRO A 27 2.22 -15.80 -13.29
C PRO A 27 1.67 -14.86 -14.37
N ASP A 28 0.38 -14.97 -14.69
CA ASP A 28 -0.29 -14.16 -15.70
C ASP A 28 -0.85 -12.84 -15.15
N GLU A 29 -0.68 -12.58 -13.86
CA GLU A 29 -1.12 -11.34 -13.24
C GLU A 29 -0.07 -10.24 -13.42
N THR A 30 -0.30 -9.40 -14.42
CA THR A 30 0.58 -8.25 -14.71
C THR A 30 0.66 -7.28 -13.52
N GLN A 31 1.89 -7.00 -13.10
CA GLN A 31 2.27 -5.95 -12.16
C GLN A 31 2.54 -4.65 -12.91
N ASN A 32 1.56 -3.75 -12.92
CA ASN A 32 1.73 -2.42 -13.52
C ASN A 32 2.59 -1.55 -12.62
N ILE A 33 3.56 -0.87 -13.23
CA ILE A 33 4.27 0.23 -12.59
C ILE A 33 3.46 1.51 -12.82
N LYS A 34 2.85 2.05 -11.76
CA LYS A 34 2.04 3.26 -11.84
C LYS A 34 2.59 4.37 -10.97
N ILE A 35 2.55 5.59 -11.49
CA ILE A 35 2.72 6.82 -10.72
C ILE A 35 1.38 7.53 -10.70
N ILE A 36 0.80 7.69 -9.52
CA ILE A 36 -0.47 8.39 -9.32
C ILE A 36 -0.14 9.74 -8.67
N PRO A 37 -0.56 10.88 -9.25
CA PRO A 37 -0.24 12.20 -8.73
C PRO A 37 -0.92 12.46 -7.39
N ALA A 38 -0.35 13.40 -6.62
CA ALA A 38 -1.02 13.96 -5.46
C ALA A 38 -2.28 14.72 -5.91
N GLU A 39 -3.36 14.60 -5.15
CA GLU A 39 -4.64 15.23 -5.48
C GLU A 39 -5.32 15.79 -4.23
N LYS A 40 -6.16 16.80 -4.41
CA LYS A 40 -7.05 17.34 -3.37
C LYS A 40 -8.48 17.07 -3.76
N TYR A 41 -9.29 16.67 -2.79
CA TYR A 41 -10.68 16.29 -3.00
C TYR A 41 -11.62 17.25 -2.26
N SER A 42 -12.85 17.38 -2.77
CA SER A 42 -13.91 18.13 -2.09
C SER A 42 -14.39 17.39 -0.85
N ALA A 43 -14.88 18.13 0.14
CA ALA A 43 -15.53 17.55 1.32
C ALA A 43 -16.65 16.57 0.91
N GLY A 44 -16.69 15.40 1.56
CA GLY A 44 -17.66 14.34 1.27
C GLY A 44 -17.35 13.52 0.02
N ALA A 45 -16.18 13.70 -0.61
CA ALA A 45 -15.75 12.82 -1.69
C ALA A 45 -15.60 11.36 -1.21
N GLU A 46 -15.74 10.43 -2.14
CA GLU A 46 -15.61 9.00 -1.90
C GLU A 46 -14.59 8.40 -2.88
N VAL A 47 -14.01 7.26 -2.50
CA VAL A 47 -13.11 6.49 -3.35
C VAL A 47 -13.59 5.05 -3.46
N LYS A 48 -13.74 4.58 -4.71
CA LYS A 48 -14.02 3.18 -4.99
C LYS A 48 -12.71 2.39 -4.94
N CYS A 49 -12.55 1.60 -3.89
CA CYS A 49 -11.47 0.63 -3.75
C CYS A 49 -11.77 -0.64 -4.56
N THR A 50 -11.08 -1.74 -4.31
CA THR A 50 -11.24 -2.97 -5.12
C THR A 50 -12.68 -3.50 -5.09
N TYR A 51 -13.29 -3.58 -3.90
CA TYR A 51 -14.64 -4.16 -3.74
C TYR A 51 -15.65 -3.25 -3.05
N ILE A 52 -15.18 -2.24 -2.29
CA ILE A 52 -16.03 -1.34 -1.52
C ILE A 52 -15.68 0.12 -1.80
N THR A 53 -16.61 1.01 -1.50
CA THR A 53 -16.39 2.46 -1.51
C THR A 53 -16.23 2.96 -0.08
N ILE A 54 -15.28 3.85 0.16
CA ILE A 54 -15.03 4.48 1.45
C ILE A 54 -14.95 6.00 1.32
N PRO A 55 -15.08 6.76 2.43
CA PRO A 55 -14.78 8.19 2.42
C PRO A 55 -13.36 8.47 1.93
N GLN A 56 -13.24 9.47 1.05
CA GLN A 56 -11.95 9.93 0.55
C GLN A 56 -11.30 10.89 1.55
N ALA A 57 -9.96 10.92 1.56
CA ALA A 57 -9.19 11.92 2.29
C ALA A 57 -9.20 13.27 1.56
N ASP A 58 -9.11 14.39 2.29
CA ASP A 58 -9.08 15.73 1.69
C ASP A 58 -7.90 15.93 0.73
N GLN A 59 -6.79 15.22 0.98
CA GLN A 59 -5.60 15.23 0.14
C GLN A 59 -4.94 13.85 0.12
N THR A 60 -4.40 13.47 -1.04
CA THR A 60 -3.54 12.29 -1.21
C THR A 60 -2.13 12.70 -1.60
N ALA A 61 -1.16 11.89 -1.18
CA ALA A 61 0.23 11.95 -1.61
C ALA A 61 0.38 11.37 -3.01
N ARG A 62 1.40 11.84 -3.75
CA ARG A 62 1.85 11.17 -4.97
C ARG A 62 2.45 9.81 -4.59
N VAL A 63 2.05 8.76 -5.31
CA VAL A 63 2.49 7.38 -5.06
C VAL A 63 3.06 6.71 -6.31
N PHE A 64 4.09 5.90 -6.11
CA PHE A 64 4.61 4.90 -7.04
C PHE A 64 4.14 3.52 -6.57
N LEU A 65 3.51 2.75 -7.45
CA LEU A 65 2.88 1.47 -7.11
C LEU A 65 3.32 0.35 -8.06
N CYS A 66 3.53 -0.83 -7.48
CA CYS A 66 3.51 -2.11 -8.20
C CYS A 66 2.10 -2.71 -8.02
N GLN A 67 1.26 -2.56 -9.04
CA GLN A 67 -0.18 -2.80 -8.96
C GLN A 67 -0.62 -3.99 -9.83
N PRO A 68 -1.28 -5.01 -9.26
CA PRO A 68 -2.05 -5.99 -10.02
C PRO A 68 -3.07 -5.32 -10.95
N PHE A 69 -3.12 -5.74 -12.21
CA PHE A 69 -3.85 -5.00 -13.27
C PHE A 69 -5.35 -4.80 -13.04
N TRP A 70 -6.00 -5.68 -12.29
CA TRP A 70 -7.46 -5.71 -12.18
C TRP A 70 -8.00 -4.94 -10.96
N MET A 71 -7.14 -4.50 -10.04
CA MET A 71 -7.59 -4.00 -8.73
C MET A 71 -7.23 -2.54 -8.45
N PHE A 72 -7.78 -1.96 -7.38
CA PHE A 72 -7.47 -0.59 -6.96
C PHE A 72 -6.10 -0.48 -6.27
N GLY A 73 -5.82 -1.43 -5.39
CA GLY A 73 -4.65 -1.46 -4.51
C GLY A 73 -3.33 -1.81 -5.18
N ALA A 74 -2.32 -2.10 -4.36
CA ALA A 74 -0.99 -2.48 -4.82
C ALA A 74 -0.34 -3.52 -3.91
N GLU A 75 0.61 -4.28 -4.45
CA GLU A 75 1.41 -5.25 -3.70
C GLU A 75 2.55 -4.58 -2.93
N MET A 76 3.04 -3.48 -3.46
CA MET A 76 4.02 -2.62 -2.82
C MET A 76 4.05 -1.25 -3.50
N GLY A 77 4.64 -0.28 -2.82
CA GLY A 77 4.86 1.03 -3.38
C GLY A 77 5.62 1.95 -2.43
N ALA A 78 5.83 3.17 -2.90
CA ALA A 78 6.39 4.25 -2.11
C ALA A 78 5.68 5.57 -2.42
N ASN A 79 5.67 6.51 -1.47
CA ASN A 79 5.09 7.83 -1.67
C ASN A 79 6.16 8.93 -1.72
N GLU A 80 5.74 10.15 -2.06
CA GLU A 80 6.64 11.31 -2.16
C GLU A 80 7.30 11.73 -0.83
N TYR A 81 6.83 11.22 0.30
CA TYR A 81 7.40 11.47 1.63
C TYR A 81 8.40 10.39 2.07
N GLY A 82 8.72 9.42 1.20
CA GLY A 82 9.67 8.35 1.50
C GLY A 82 9.08 7.21 2.34
N VAL A 83 7.75 7.11 2.45
CA VAL A 83 7.09 5.95 3.05
C VAL A 83 7.07 4.82 2.02
N ALA A 84 7.51 3.63 2.41
CA ALA A 84 7.40 2.40 1.62
C ALA A 84 6.51 1.40 2.35
N ILE A 85 5.62 0.74 1.62
CA ILE A 85 4.71 -0.29 2.16
C ILE A 85 4.66 -1.45 1.17
N GLY A 86 4.68 -2.67 1.68
CA GLY A 86 4.28 -3.87 0.95
C GLY A 86 3.40 -4.74 1.84
N ASN A 87 2.51 -5.50 1.22
CA ASN A 87 1.66 -6.49 1.91
C ASN A 87 2.28 -7.89 1.83
N GLU A 88 1.79 -8.77 2.69
CA GLU A 88 2.13 -10.18 2.68
C GLU A 88 0.87 -11.02 2.93
N ALA A 89 0.80 -12.19 2.30
CA ALA A 89 -0.28 -13.13 2.51
C ALA A 89 -0.13 -13.79 3.89
N ILE A 90 -1.14 -13.64 4.75
CA ILE A 90 -1.15 -14.26 6.08
C ILE A 90 -1.92 -15.58 6.01
N PHE A 91 -1.22 -16.68 6.26
CA PHE A 91 -1.82 -18.01 6.41
C PHE A 91 -2.16 -18.25 7.89
N THR A 92 -3.36 -17.85 8.31
CA THR A 92 -3.82 -17.96 9.71
C THR A 92 -5.06 -18.85 9.85
N LYS A 93 -5.34 -19.28 11.09
CA LYS A 93 -6.54 -20.06 11.45
C LYS A 93 -7.81 -19.20 11.45
N GLU A 94 -7.66 -17.91 11.73
CA GLU A 94 -8.77 -16.96 11.74
C GLU A 94 -9.22 -16.66 10.32
N LYS A 95 -10.53 -16.67 10.10
CA LYS A 95 -11.08 -16.33 8.78
C LYS A 95 -11.15 -14.82 8.63
N PRO A 96 -10.77 -14.26 7.47
CA PRO A 96 -10.99 -12.85 7.21
C PRO A 96 -12.49 -12.54 7.19
N ALA A 97 -12.83 -11.27 7.41
CA ALA A 97 -14.18 -10.79 7.18
C ALA A 97 -14.60 -11.06 5.72
N GLN A 98 -15.89 -11.32 5.50
CA GLN A 98 -16.43 -11.57 4.15
C GLN A 98 -16.40 -10.32 3.26
N THR A 99 -16.42 -9.14 3.88
CA THR A 99 -16.38 -7.85 3.19
C THR A 99 -15.40 -6.93 3.90
N GLY A 100 -14.74 -6.07 3.13
CA GLY A 100 -13.74 -5.15 3.66
C GLY A 100 -12.74 -4.72 2.60
N LEU A 101 -11.82 -3.85 3.02
CA LEU A 101 -10.64 -3.52 2.25
C LEU A 101 -9.72 -4.73 2.16
N THR A 102 -9.13 -4.95 0.99
CA THR A 102 -8.08 -5.95 0.82
C THR A 102 -6.76 -5.43 1.39
N GLY A 103 -5.81 -6.34 1.68
CA GLY A 103 -4.46 -5.93 2.06
C GLY A 103 -3.80 -5.00 1.02
N MET A 104 -4.08 -5.23 -0.27
CA MET A 104 -3.58 -4.40 -1.37
C MET A 104 -4.23 -3.01 -1.37
N ASP A 105 -5.52 -2.89 -1.04
CA ASP A 105 -6.18 -1.59 -0.87
C ASP A 105 -5.52 -0.80 0.28
N LEU A 106 -5.23 -1.48 1.40
CA LEU A 106 -4.57 -0.87 2.57
C LEU A 106 -3.16 -0.35 2.23
N VAL A 107 -2.38 -1.06 1.40
CA VAL A 107 -1.08 -0.57 0.91
C VAL A 107 -1.25 0.79 0.23
N ARG A 108 -2.16 0.89 -0.74
CA ARG A 108 -2.37 2.12 -1.49
C ARG A 108 -2.91 3.24 -0.61
N LEU A 109 -3.94 2.97 0.18
CA LEU A 109 -4.54 3.97 1.07
C LEU A 109 -3.55 4.47 2.13
N GLY A 110 -2.75 3.57 2.70
CA GLY A 110 -1.67 3.93 3.63
C GLY A 110 -0.64 4.83 2.99
N LEU A 111 -0.20 4.53 1.77
CA LEU A 111 0.74 5.37 1.02
C LEU A 111 0.15 6.73 0.64
N GLU A 112 -1.09 6.78 0.18
CA GLU A 112 -1.76 8.01 -0.23
C GLU A 112 -2.06 8.94 0.96
N ARG A 113 -2.28 8.41 2.16
CA ARG A 113 -2.81 9.17 3.31
C ARG A 113 -1.83 9.40 4.45
N SER A 114 -0.53 9.15 4.24
CA SER A 114 0.49 9.29 5.28
C SER A 114 1.75 10.03 4.82
N ARG A 115 2.47 10.62 5.78
CA ARG A 115 3.77 11.27 5.57
C ARG A 115 4.91 10.56 6.31
N SER A 116 4.60 9.54 7.10
CA SER A 116 5.58 8.71 7.80
C SER A 116 5.08 7.27 7.94
N ALA A 117 5.99 6.32 8.19
CA ALA A 117 5.61 4.94 8.45
C ALA A 117 4.68 4.79 9.67
N ARG A 118 4.82 5.67 10.68
CA ARG A 118 3.92 5.70 11.84
C ARG A 118 2.51 6.15 11.46
N GLU A 119 2.40 7.24 10.69
CA GLU A 119 1.10 7.70 10.19
C GLU A 119 0.43 6.68 9.26
N ALA A 120 1.21 5.96 8.46
CA ALA A 120 0.70 4.88 7.62
C ALA A 120 0.09 3.77 8.47
N LEU A 121 0.77 3.34 9.54
CA LEU A 121 0.23 2.38 10.49
C LEU A 121 -1.08 2.89 11.10
N ASP A 122 -1.10 4.12 11.61
CA ASP A 122 -2.27 4.72 12.24
C ASP A 122 -3.45 4.90 11.26
N THR A 123 -3.15 5.04 9.97
CA THR A 123 -4.17 5.05 8.90
C THR A 123 -4.78 3.68 8.68
N ILE A 124 -3.96 2.62 8.72
CA ILE A 124 -4.37 1.24 8.41
C ILE A 124 -5.18 0.62 9.55
N ILE A 125 -4.86 0.94 10.81
CA ILE A 125 -5.46 0.29 11.99
C ILE A 125 -6.64 1.08 12.61
N LYS A 126 -7.01 2.22 12.01
CA LYS A 126 -8.17 3.02 12.43
C LYS A 126 -9.47 2.40 11.94
#